data_AF-A0A955J542-F1
#
_entry.id   AF-A0A955J542-F1
#
_cell.length_a   1.000
_cell.length_b   1.000
_cell.length_c   1.000
_cell.angle_alpha   90.00
_cell.angle_beta   90.00
_cell.angle_gamma   90.00
#
_symmetry.space_group_name_H-M   'P 1'
#
loop_
_entity.id
_entity.type
_entity.pdbx_description
1 polymer ?
#
loop_
_entity_poly.entity_id
_entity_poly.type
_entity_poly.pdbx_seq_one_letter_code
_entity_poly.pdbx_strand_id
1 'polypeptide(L)' 'MKITLRAITDITPYESNPRRNDAAVTAVANSIREFGWRQPIVVDG' A
#
# COMPACT_ATOMS: atom_id res chain seq x y z
N MET A 1 14.09 11.97 1.57
CA MET A 1 12.90 11.14 1.27
C MET A 1 12.53 11.38 -0.20
N LYS A 2 12.39 10.32 -1.00
CA LYS A 2 12.08 10.41 -2.45
C LYS A 2 10.77 9.68 -2.71
N ILE A 3 9.84 10.31 -3.43
CA ILE A 3 8.57 9.71 -3.84
C ILE A 3 8.65 9.46 -5.35
N THR A 4 8.26 8.25 -5.77
CA THR A 4 8.23 7.85 -7.18
C THR A 4 7.01 7.00 -7.45
N LEU A 5 6.43 7.12 -8.64
CA LEU A 5 5.45 6.15 -9.11
C LEU A 5 6.16 4.85 -9.51
N ARG A 6 5.57 3.71 -9.14
CA ARG A 6 6.08 2.36 -9.41
C ARG A 6 4.93 1.48 -9.90
N ALA A 7 5.21 0.54 -10.78
CA ALA A 7 4.22 -0.47 -11.13
C ALA A 7 4.01 -1.39 -9.93
N ILE A 8 2.77 -1.86 -9.74
CA ILE A 8 2.44 -2.78 -8.63
C ILE A 8 3.26 -4.08 -8.74
N THR A 9 3.54 -4.52 -9.97
CA THR A 9 4.36 -5.70 -10.27
C THR A 9 5.80 -5.60 -9.81
N ASP A 10 6.29 -4.39 -9.54
CA ASP A 10 7.66 -4.16 -9.06
C ASP A 10 7.77 -4.22 -7.53
N ILE A 11 6.65 -4.45 -6.84
CA ILE A 11 6.53 -4.37 -5.38
C ILE A 11 6.29 -5.77 -4.83
N THR A 12 7.22 -6.24 -4.00
CA THR A 12 7.12 -7.55 -3.35
C THR A 12 6.66 -7.39 -1.90
N PRO A 13 5.67 -8.15 -1.41
CA PRO A 13 5.29 -8.13 -0.01
C PRO A 13 6.46 -8.53 0.89
N TYR A 14 6.59 -7.83 2.02
CA TYR A 14 7.58 -8.19 3.04
C TYR A 14 7.14 -9.47 3.77
N GLU A 15 7.94 -10.52 3.69
CA GLU A 15 7.63 -11.85 4.23
C GLU A 15 7.39 -11.83 5.75
N SER A 16 8.18 -11.06 6.49
CA SER A 16 8.07 -10.96 7.95
C SER A 16 7.19 -9.80 8.40
N ASN A 17 6.19 -9.39 7.61
CA ASN A 17 5.26 -8.34 8.00
C ASN A 17 4.32 -8.85 9.11
N PRO A 18 4.43 -8.34 10.36
CA PRO A 18 3.62 -8.83 11.47
C PRO A 18 2.15 -8.38 11.40
N ARG A 19 1.81 -7.49 10.45
CA ARG A 19 0.48 -6.90 10.35
C ARG A 19 -0.51 -7.90 9.77
N ARG A 20 -1.52 -8.25 10.57
CA ARG A 20 -2.71 -9.02 10.16
C ARG A 20 -3.93 -8.11 10.19
N ASN A 21 -4.40 -7.66 9.03
CA ASN A 21 -5.43 -6.62 8.92
C ASN A 21 -6.45 -6.89 7.79
N ASP A 22 -6.72 -8.14 7.47
CA ASP A 22 -7.63 -8.55 6.38
C ASP A 22 -9.01 -7.87 6.46
N ALA A 23 -9.53 -7.69 7.68
CA ALA A 23 -10.81 -7.01 7.91
C ALA A 23 -10.85 -5.54 7.45
N ALA A 24 -9.69 -4.87 7.34
CA ALA A 24 -9.60 -3.47 6.93
C ALA A 24 -9.57 -3.28 5.40
N VAL A 25 -9.38 -4.35 4.62
CA VAL A 25 -9.15 -4.26 3.16
C VAL A 25 -10.33 -3.58 2.45
N THR A 26 -11.56 -3.96 2.77
CA THR A 26 -12.76 -3.38 2.14
C THR A 26 -12.87 -1.88 2.39
N ALA A 27 -12.65 -1.44 3.63
CA ALA A 27 -12.70 -0.03 4.00
C ALA A 27 -11.61 0.79 3.29
N VAL A 28 -10.37 0.28 3.24
CA VAL A 28 -9.25 0.94 2.57
C VAL A 28 -9.48 1.04 1.06
N ALA A 29 -9.95 -0.04 0.42
CA ALA A 29 -10.24 -0.04 -1.01
C ALA A 29 -11.34 0.96 -1.38
N ASN A 30 -12.40 1.08 -0.56
CA ASN A 30 -13.45 2.08 -0.77
C ASN A 30 -12.91 3.51 -0.63
N SER A 31 -12.10 3.78 0.39
CA SER A 31 -11.47 5.09 0.58
C SER A 31 -10.58 5.49 -0.59
N ILE A 32 -9.76 4.57 -1.13
CA ILE A 32 -8.92 4.85 -2.31
C ILE A 32 -9.77 5.16 -3.54
N ARG A 33 -10.92 4.50 -3.73
CA ARG A 33 -11.83 4.79 -4.85
C ARG A 33 -12.46 6.18 -4.74
N GLU A 34 -12.82 6.60 -3.53
CA GLU A 34 -13.50 7.88 -3.29
C GLU A 34 -12.53 9.07 -3.30
N PHE A 35 -11.35 8.91 -2.69
CA PHE A 35 -10.45 10.02 -2.41
C PHE A 35 -9.08 9.92 -3.12
N GLY A 36 -8.84 8.82 -3.84
CA GLY A 36 -7.54 8.54 -4.44
C GLY A 36 -6.47 8.15 -3.42
N TRP A 37 -5.25 7.95 -3.92
CA TRP A 37 -4.10 7.54 -3.11
C TRP A 37 -3.42 8.77 -2.47
N ARG A 38 -3.54 8.94 -1.15
CA ARG A 38 -3.05 10.16 -0.45
C ARG A 38 -1.77 9.97 0.38
N GLN A 39 -1.35 8.74 0.65
CA GLN A 39 -0.17 8.44 1.47
C GLN A 39 0.70 7.39 0.77
N PRO A 40 1.91 7.73 0.30
CA PRO A 40 2.82 6.75 -0.31
C PRO A 40 3.08 5.56 0.61
N ILE A 41 3.29 4.38 0.05
CA ILE A 41 3.78 3.23 0.81
C ILE A 41 5.29 3.34 1.00
N VAL A 42 5.78 2.76 2.09
CA VAL A 42 7.21 2.58 2.33
C VAL A 42 7.66 1.29 1.66
N VAL A 43 8.80 1.35 0.98
CA VAL A 43 9.48 0.20 0.38
C VAL A 43 10.95 0.29 0.71
N ASP A 44 11.60 -0.87 0.84
CA ASP A 44 13.06 -0.93 0.83
C ASP A 44 13.53 -0.67 -0.61
N GLY A 45 14.44 0.29 -0.77
CA GLY A 45 14.86 0.84 -2.07
C GLY A 45 16.04 0.13 -2.69
#